data_AF-A0A7V9UV60-F1
#
_entry.id   AF-A0A7V9UV60-F1
#
_cell.length_a   1.000
_cell.length_b   1.000
_cell.length_c   1.000
_cell.angle_alpha   90.00
_cell.angle_beta   90.00
_cell.angle_gamma   90.00
#
_symmetry.space_group_name_H-M   'P 1'
#
loop_
_entity.id
_entity.type
_entity.pdbx_description
1 polymer ?
#
loop_
_entity_poly.entity_id
_entity_poly.type
_entity_poly.pdbx_seq_one_letter_code
_entity_poly.pdbx_strand_id
1 'polypeptide(L)' 'GLGIITGWGGTQRLPRLVGESAAMEMFLTAKRIDANEALRIGLIDEIAENPPEFSFANYEAKLSS' A
#
# COMPACT_ATOMS: atom_id res chain seq x y z
N GLY A 1 -8.93 -13.51 8.49
CA GLY A 1 -9.30 -12.70 7.30
C GLY A 1 -10.81 -12.52 7.29
N LEU A 2 -11.29 -11.31 7.00
CA LEU A 2 -12.71 -10.93 7.09
C LEU A 2 -13.56 -11.42 5.90
N GLY A 3 -13.00 -12.18 4.95
CA GLY A 3 -13.71 -12.66 3.75
C GLY A 3 -14.07 -11.55 2.75
N ILE A 4 -13.50 -10.36 2.92
CA ILE A 4 -13.76 -9.19 2.08
C ILE A 4 -12.87 -9.25 0.83
N ILE A 5 -13.49 -9.19 -0.34
CA ILE A 5 -12.79 -9.02 -1.62
C ILE A 5 -12.26 -7.59 -1.70
N THR A 6 -11.04 -7.41 -2.20
CA THR A 6 -10.48 -6.07 -2.40
C THR A 6 -11.40 -5.24 -3.31
N GLY A 7 -11.85 -4.08 -2.84
CA GLY A 7 -12.59 -3.14 -3.67
C GLY A 7 -11.75 -2.60 -4.84
N TRP A 8 -12.39 -1.87 -5.76
CA TRP A 8 -11.70 -1.15 -6.84
C TRP A 8 -10.76 -2.02 -7.68
N GLY A 9 -11.10 -3.30 -7.90
CA GLY A 9 -10.30 -4.20 -8.75
C GLY A 9 -8.88 -4.48 -8.23
N GLY A 10 -8.65 -4.42 -6.91
CA GLY A 10 -7.35 -4.70 -6.30
C GLY A 10 -6.75 -6.05 -6.71
N THR A 11 -7.57 -7.11 -6.81
CA THR A 11 -7.17 -8.43 -7.33
C THR A 11 -6.64 -8.38 -8.76
N GLN A 12 -7.09 -7.42 -9.57
CA GLN A 12 -6.67 -7.29 -10.97
C GLN A 12 -5.49 -6.32 -11.13
N ARG A 13 -5.47 -5.23 -10.35
CA ARG A 13 -4.46 -4.18 -10.46
C ARG A 13 -3.16 -4.59 -9.76
N LEU A 14 -3.24 -5.15 -8.57
CA LEU A 14 -2.07 -5.46 -7.75
C LEU A 14 -1.09 -6.44 -8.45
N PRO A 15 -1.52 -7.58 -9.05
CA PRO A 15 -0.58 -8.46 -9.75
C PRO A 15 0.13 -7.81 -10.93
N ARG A 16 -0.45 -6.78 -11.54
CA ARG A 16 0.18 -6.02 -12.64
C ARG A 16 1.22 -5.01 -12.15
N LEU A 17 1.11 -4.58 -10.89
CA LEU A 17 2.06 -3.67 -10.25
C LEU A 17 3.23 -4.45 -9.64
N VAL A 18 2.94 -5.47 -8.84
CA VAL A 18 3.95 -6.15 -8.01
C VAL A 18 4.36 -7.54 -8.50
N GLY A 19 3.78 -7.99 -9.61
CA GLY A 19 3.90 -9.36 -10.10
C GLY A 19 3.00 -10.36 -9.38
N GLU A 20 2.73 -11.50 -10.03
CA GLU A 20 1.78 -12.51 -9.55
C GLU A 20 2.20 -13.14 -8.21
N SER A 21 3.48 -13.45 -8.05
CA SER A 21 4.00 -14.12 -6.84
C SER A 21 3.83 -13.26 -5.60
N ALA A 22 4.27 -12.00 -5.65
CA ALA A 22 4.17 -11.08 -4.52
C ALA A 22 2.70 -10.75 -4.21
N ALA A 23 1.86 -10.54 -5.24
CA ALA A 23 0.44 -10.31 -5.02
C ALA A 23 -0.25 -11.50 -4.33
N MET A 24 0.10 -12.74 -4.70
CA MET A 24 -0.44 -13.93 -4.05
C MET A 24 0.00 -14.06 -2.60
N GLU A 25 1.27 -13.77 -2.28
CA GLU A 25 1.75 -13.73 -0.89
C GLU A 25 0.94 -12.71 -0.07
N MET A 26 0.71 -11.52 -0.61
CA MET A 26 -0.09 -10.48 0.06
C MET A 26 -1.54 -10.92 0.29
N PHE A 27 -2.19 -11.54 -0.69
CA PHE A 27 -3.59 -12.00 -0.56
C PHE A 27 -3.76 -13.12 0.45
N LEU A 28 -2.83 -14.09 0.46
CA LEU A 28 -2.96 -15.29 1.29
C LEU A 28 -2.50 -15.05 2.72
N THR A 29 -1.46 -14.25 2.92
CA THR A 29 -0.82 -14.11 4.23
C THR A 29 -1.24 -12.84 4.97
N ALA A 30 -1.66 -11.79 4.25
CA ALA A 30 -1.84 -10.45 4.78
C ALA A 30 -0.64 -9.97 5.64
N LYS A 31 0.57 -10.46 5.33
CA LYS A 31 1.80 -10.10 6.04
C LYS A 31 2.09 -8.61 5.83
N ARG A 32 2.54 -7.95 6.89
CA ARG A 32 3.08 -6.59 6.79
C ARG A 32 4.44 -6.62 6.11
N ILE A 33 4.61 -5.77 5.10
CA ILE A 33 5.89 -5.52 4.45
C ILE A 33 6.41 -4.14 4.86
N ASP A 34 7.73 -3.99 4.88
CA ASP A 34 8.35 -2.69 5.11
C ASP A 34 8.52 -1.89 3.81
N ALA A 35 9.01 -0.66 3.92
CA ALA A 35 9.18 0.24 2.78
C ALA A 35 10.21 -0.28 1.75
N ASN A 36 11.28 -0.93 2.20
CA ASN A 36 12.31 -1.46 1.29
C ASN A 36 11.76 -2.62 0.47
N GLU A 37 11.00 -3.51 1.11
CA GLU A 37 10.32 -4.61 0.44
C GLU A 37 9.24 -4.10 -0.52
N ALA A 38 8.45 -3.11 -0.10
CA ALA A 38 7.44 -2.48 -0.95
C ALA A 38 8.06 -1.87 -2.21
N LEU A 39 9.21 -1.18 -2.07
CA LEU A 39 9.95 -0.63 -3.21
C LEU A 39 10.48 -1.74 -4.11
N ARG A 40 11.08 -2.78 -3.52
CA ARG A 40 11.67 -3.90 -4.26
C ARG A 40 10.64 -4.65 -5.11
N ILE A 41 9.41 -4.80 -4.62
CA ILE A 41 8.33 -5.45 -5.37
C ILE A 41 7.60 -4.49 -6.32
N GLY A 42 7.94 -3.20 -6.36
CA GLY A 42 7.25 -2.21 -7.21
C GLY A 42 5.87 -1.79 -6.70
N LEU A 43 5.61 -1.94 -5.40
CA LEU A 43 4.38 -1.44 -4.77
C LEU A 43 4.41 0.08 -4.60
N ILE A 44 5.60 0.65 -4.43
CA ILE A 44 5.88 2.08 -4.34
C ILE A 44 7.05 2.41 -5.26
N ASP A 45 7.12 3.66 -5.72
CA ASP A 45 8.17 4.12 -6.64
C ASP A 45 9.40 4.70 -5.92
N GLU A 46 9.22 5.25 -4.71
CA GLU A 46 10.29 5.88 -3.93
C GLU A 46 10.01 5.85 -2.42
N ILE A 47 11.06 6.08 -1.62
CA ILE A 47 10.99 6.19 -0.15
C ILE A 47 11.39 7.62 0.25
N ALA A 48 10.52 8.31 0.98
CA ALA A 48 10.81 9.66 1.46
C ALA A 48 11.80 9.64 2.65
N GLU A 49 12.89 10.42 2.56
CA GLU A 49 13.89 10.56 3.63
C GLU A 49 13.36 11.35 4.83
N ASN A 50 12.52 12.36 4.57
CA ASN A 50 11.90 13.21 5.59
C ASN A 50 10.38 13.22 5.38
N PRO A 51 9.67 12.15 5.80
CA PRO A 51 8.23 12.12 5.67
C PRO A 51 7.63 13.26 6.51
N PRO A 52 6.67 14.03 5.97
CA PRO A 52 5.99 15.03 6.78
C PRO A 52 5.35 14.34 7.99
N GLU A 53 5.37 14.99 9.16
CA GLU A 53 4.64 14.52 10.33
C GLU A 53 3.14 14.44 9.98
N PHE A 54 2.71 13.25 9.57
CA PHE A 54 1.31 12.95 9.28
C PHE A 54 0.59 12.73 10.61
N SER A 55 0.13 13.83 11.20
CA SER A 55 -0.96 13.81 12.17
C SER A 55 -2.27 13.90 11.39
N PHE A 56 -3.25 13.04 11.71
CA PHE A 56 -4.61 13.17 11.19
C PHE A 56 -5.21 14.57 11.48
N ALA A 57 -4.72 15.28 12.51
CA ALA A 57 -5.13 16.65 12.81
C ALA A 57 -4.69 17.67 11.73
N ASN A 58 -3.55 17.44 11.07
CA ASN A 58 -3.00 18.39 10.09
C ASN A 58 -3.68 18.29 8.72
N TYR A 59 -4.35 17.17 8.42
CA TYR A 59 -5.03 16.95 7.13
C TYR A 59 -6.40 17.63 7.09
N GLU A 60 -7.19 17.50 8.16
CA GLU A 60 -8.49 18.19 8.34
C GLU A 60 -8.33 19.72 8.26
N ALA A 61 -7.27 20.26 8.86
CA ALA A 61 -6.96 21.69 8.84
C ALA A 61 -6.65 22.23 7.43
N LYS A 62 -6.18 21.38 6.51
CA LYS A 62 -5.79 21.78 5.15
C LYS A 62 -6.92 21.65 4.12
N LEU A 63 -7.96 20.88 4.43
CA LEU A 63 -9.17 20.75 3.61
C LEU A 63 -10.25 21.82 3.94
N SER A 64 -10.09 22.51 5.07
CA SER A 64 -10.98 23.57 5.55
C SER A 64 -10.47 24.99 5.26
N SER A 65 -9.38 25.12 4.50
CA SER A 65 -8.79 26.38 3.99
C SER A 65 -8.82 26.43 2.47
#